data_AF-A0A6J8E4X8-F1
#
_entry.id   AF-A0A6J8E4X8-F1
#
_cell.length_a   1.000
_cell.length_b   1.000
_cell.length_c   1.000
_cell.angle_alpha   90.00
_cell.angle_beta   90.00
_cell.angle_gamma   90.00
#
_symmetry.space_group_name_H-M   'P 1'
#
loop_
_entity.id
_entity.type
_entity.pdbx_description
1 polymer ?
#
loop_
_entity_poly.entity_id
_entity_poly.type
_entity_poly.pdbx_seq_one_letter_code
_entity_poly.pdbx_strand_id
1 'polypeptide(L)'
;MSFDFTDRKKDSNDPFKTILKAEAWARKHDIKFPKINIEKYKGRKVQELYIFEDEKDPKCPIIMHFVLVNEEFRTFKSPGVKRSDSEKEFANFTIYDDQSTFHCTNFQYSAENFDRLSQLSEFLVLNSIEDIKACISKSINNKQERKLTGRQRHKTAPL
;
A
#
# COMPACT_ATOMS: atom_id res chain seq x y z
N MET A 1 5.35 -3.91 -5.01
CA MET A 1 4.17 -3.72 -4.15
C MET A 1 4.57 -4.10 -2.73
N SER A 2 4.15 -3.33 -1.74
CA SER A 2 4.39 -3.56 -0.31
C SER A 2 3.03 -3.75 0.35
N PHE A 3 2.91 -4.77 1.21
CA PHE A 3 1.75 -5.01 2.05
C PHE A 3 2.20 -4.95 3.50
N ASP A 4 1.61 -4.06 4.29
CA ASP A 4 1.95 -3.89 5.69
C ASP A 4 0.84 -4.38 6.61
N PHE A 5 1.18 -5.40 7.40
CA PHE A 5 0.36 -6.02 8.43
C PHE A 5 0.93 -5.76 9.83
N THR A 6 1.84 -4.79 9.95
CA THR A 6 2.46 -4.46 11.23
C THR A 6 1.42 -3.98 12.21
N ASP A 7 1.49 -4.55 13.40
CA ASP A 7 0.59 -4.21 14.49
C ASP A 7 0.62 -2.70 14.82
N ARG A 8 -0.58 -2.16 15.05
CA ARG A 8 -0.81 -0.75 15.40
C ARG A 8 -1.53 -0.69 16.73
N LYS A 9 -1.40 0.42 17.46
CA LYS A 9 -2.14 0.57 18.71
C LYS A 9 -3.65 0.72 18.49
N LYS A 10 -4.03 1.32 17.35
CA LYS A 10 -5.40 1.55 16.90
C LYS A 10 -5.47 1.58 15.38
N ASP A 11 -6.65 1.34 14.82
CA ASP A 11 -6.91 1.43 13.37
C ASP A 11 -6.59 2.83 12.81
N SER A 12 -6.76 3.85 13.65
CA SER A 12 -6.52 5.27 13.33
C SER A 12 -5.06 5.72 13.45
N ASN A 13 -4.15 4.89 13.99
CA ASN A 13 -2.74 5.26 14.08
C ASN A 13 -2.04 5.25 12.71
N ASP A 14 -1.12 6.19 12.50
CA ASP A 14 -0.37 6.32 11.25
C ASP A 14 0.34 5.01 10.86
N PRO A 15 0.18 4.54 9.61
CA PRO A 15 0.75 3.26 9.16
C PRO A 15 2.18 3.36 8.62
N PHE A 16 2.88 4.49 8.81
CA PHE A 16 4.13 4.76 8.09
C PHE A 16 5.40 4.27 8.79
N LYS A 17 5.29 3.68 9.98
CA LYS A 17 6.45 3.33 10.83
C LYS A 17 7.45 2.42 10.11
N THR A 18 6.98 1.40 9.41
CA THR A 18 7.83 0.42 8.71
C THR A 18 8.45 1.01 7.46
N ILE A 19 7.66 1.71 6.64
CA ILE A 19 8.13 2.29 5.38
C ILE A 19 9.14 3.42 5.60
N LEU A 20 9.00 4.21 6.68
CA LEU A 20 9.99 5.21 7.09
C LEU A 20 11.32 4.57 7.52
N LYS A 21 11.28 3.43 8.21
CA LYS A 21 12.49 2.66 8.52
C LYS A 21 13.15 2.10 7.26
N ALA A 22 12.35 1.62 6.30
CA ALA A 22 12.85 1.13 5.02
C ALA A 22 13.52 2.25 4.21
N GLU A 23 12.92 3.45 4.18
CA GLU A 23 13.52 4.64 3.57
C GLU A 23 14.87 4.99 4.22
N ALA A 24 14.91 5.09 5.55
CA ALA A 24 16.13 5.41 6.29
C ALA A 24 17.24 4.39 6.03
N TRP A 25 16.89 3.10 6.01
CA TRP A 25 17.83 2.02 5.70
C TRP A 25 18.34 2.12 4.26
N ALA A 26 17.48 2.36 3.28
CA ALA A 26 17.87 2.47 1.88
C ALA A 26 18.82 3.66 1.64
N ARG A 27 18.50 4.83 2.23
CA ARG A 27 19.36 6.02 2.16
C ARG A 27 20.73 5.78 2.79
N LYS A 28 20.81 5.04 3.90
CA LYS A 28 22.07 4.68 4.55
C LYS A 28 22.97 3.80 3.68
N HIS A 29 22.41 3.04 2.74
CA HIS A 29 23.15 2.10 1.88
C HIS A 29 23.19 2.54 0.41
N ASP A 30 22.94 3.82 0.11
CA ASP A 30 22.92 4.39 -1.24
C ASP A 30 21.97 3.67 -2.22
N ILE A 31 20.89 3.07 -1.69
CA ILE A 31 19.83 2.45 -2.48
C ILE A 31 18.75 3.49 -2.77
N LYS A 32 18.39 3.62 -4.05
CA LYS A 32 17.32 4.54 -4.49
C LYS A 32 15.98 4.15 -3.84
N PHE A 33 15.37 5.12 -3.17
CA PHE A 33 14.08 4.94 -2.48
C PHE A 33 13.29 6.26 -2.56
N PRO A 34 11.99 6.22 -2.88
CA PRO A 34 11.19 7.44 -3.01
C PRO A 34 11.01 8.11 -1.65
N LYS A 35 10.94 9.44 -1.64
CA LYS A 35 10.76 10.19 -0.39
C LYS A 35 9.37 9.93 0.19
N ILE A 36 9.30 9.51 1.46
CA ILE A 36 8.03 9.29 2.15
C ILE A 36 7.59 10.61 2.81
N ASN A 37 6.85 11.43 2.07
CA ASN A 37 6.27 12.65 2.63
C ASN A 37 4.97 12.33 3.37
N ILE A 38 5.03 12.15 4.70
CA ILE A 38 3.85 11.84 5.53
C ILE A 38 2.99 13.08 5.85
N GLU A 39 3.54 14.29 5.76
CA GLU A 39 2.83 15.52 6.14
C GLU A 39 1.58 15.75 5.27
N LYS A 40 1.58 15.28 4.01
CA LYS A 40 0.40 15.36 3.13
C LYS A 40 -0.79 14.53 3.62
N TYR A 41 -0.57 13.58 4.54
CA TYR A 41 -1.59 12.69 5.10
C TYR A 41 -1.97 13.06 6.53
N LYS A 42 -1.30 14.03 7.14
CA LYS A 42 -1.56 14.44 8.52
C LYS A 42 -3.00 14.94 8.68
N GLY A 43 -3.70 14.40 9.67
CA GLY A 43 -5.10 14.72 9.95
C GLY A 43 -6.12 14.12 8.97
N ARG A 44 -5.67 13.35 7.98
CA ARG A 44 -6.56 12.56 7.12
C ARG A 44 -6.83 11.21 7.76
N LYS A 45 -7.95 10.59 7.36
CA LYS A 45 -8.18 9.18 7.66
C LYS A 45 -7.11 8.31 7.01
N VAL A 46 -6.79 7.19 7.65
CA VAL A 46 -5.91 6.17 7.08
C VAL A 46 -6.55 5.63 5.81
N GLN A 47 -5.78 5.62 4.73
CA GLN A 47 -6.16 5.08 3.43
C GLN A 47 -5.61 3.67 3.25
N GLU A 48 -6.24 2.92 2.35
CA GLU A 48 -5.92 1.54 1.99
C GLU A 48 -4.61 1.42 1.20
N LEU A 49 -4.34 2.38 0.32
CA LEU A 49 -3.16 2.44 -0.55
C LEU A 49 -2.50 3.81 -0.50
N TYR A 50 -1.18 3.79 -0.35
CA TYR A 50 -0.32 4.96 -0.52
C TYR A 50 0.67 4.73 -1.66
N ILE A 51 0.79 5.70 -2.56
CA ILE A 51 1.76 5.66 -3.66
C ILE A 51 2.87 6.68 -3.38
N PHE A 52 4.10 6.18 -3.42
CA PHE A 52 5.32 6.98 -3.27
C PHE A 52 6.20 6.81 -4.50
N GLU A 53 6.65 7.92 -5.05
CA GLU A 53 7.53 7.94 -6.21
C GLU A 53 8.44 9.16 -6.17
N ASP A 54 9.50 9.11 -6.98
CA ASP A 54 10.35 10.26 -7.28
C ASP A 54 10.13 10.66 -8.75
N GLU A 55 9.41 11.76 -8.96
CA GLU A 55 9.12 12.28 -10.30
C GLU A 55 10.37 12.76 -11.04
N LYS A 56 11.44 13.11 -10.31
CA LYS A 56 12.69 13.64 -10.90
C LYS A 56 13.65 12.53 -11.28
N ASP A 57 13.52 11.35 -10.68
CA ASP A 57 14.38 10.22 -10.93
C ASP A 57 13.58 8.99 -11.37
N PRO A 58 13.35 8.81 -12.68
CA PRO A 58 12.66 7.65 -13.22
C PRO A 58 13.35 6.32 -12.89
N LYS A 59 14.58 6.30 -12.34
CA LYS A 59 15.27 5.09 -11.88
C LYS A 59 14.87 4.66 -10.47
N CYS A 60 14.34 5.58 -9.66
CA CYS A 60 13.81 5.30 -8.35
C CYS A 60 12.55 4.42 -8.46
N PRO A 61 12.36 3.41 -7.59
CA PRO A 61 11.17 2.57 -7.66
C PRO A 61 9.91 3.36 -7.25
N ILE A 62 8.79 3.03 -7.90
CA ILE A 62 7.45 3.42 -7.44
C ILE A 62 7.03 2.41 -6.38
N ILE A 63 6.66 2.89 -5.19
CA ILE A 63 6.18 2.07 -4.08
C ILE A 63 4.67 2.24 -3.95
N MET A 64 3.94 1.18 -4.24
CA MET A 64 2.55 0.98 -3.83
C MET A 64 2.56 0.30 -2.45
N HIS A 65 2.18 1.03 -1.41
CA HIS A 65 2.18 0.59 -0.02
C HIS A 65 0.74 0.40 0.47
N PHE A 66 0.31 -0.86 0.50
CA PHE A 66 -0.98 -1.28 1.02
C PHE A 66 -0.91 -1.41 2.53
N VAL A 67 -1.92 -0.86 3.20
CA VAL A 67 -2.04 -0.89 4.65
C VAL A 67 -3.32 -1.62 5.00
N LEU A 68 -3.24 -2.56 5.95
CA LEU A 68 -4.43 -3.23 6.46
C LEU A 68 -5.26 -2.24 7.30
N VAL A 69 -6.38 -1.79 6.73
CA VAL A 69 -7.36 -0.91 7.37
C VAL A 69 -8.76 -1.25 6.86
N ASN A 70 -9.77 -1.21 7.73
CA ASN A 70 -11.17 -1.47 7.38
C ASN A 70 -11.98 -0.16 7.34
N GLU A 71 -11.78 0.66 6.31
CA GLU A 71 -12.58 1.87 6.06
C GLU A 71 -13.66 1.62 5.00
N GLU A 72 -13.31 1.54 3.71
CA GLU A 72 -14.30 1.38 2.64
C GLU A 72 -14.95 -0.01 2.64
N PHE A 73 -14.20 -1.03 3.08
CA PHE A 73 -14.70 -2.39 3.19
C PHE A 73 -15.85 -2.52 4.19
N ARG A 74 -16.18 -1.53 5.03
CA ARG A 74 -17.43 -1.57 5.82
C ARG A 74 -18.66 -1.36 4.95
N THR A 75 -18.52 -0.54 3.91
CA THR A 75 -19.62 -0.06 3.08
C THR A 75 -19.75 -0.86 1.79
N PHE A 76 -18.64 -1.27 1.18
CA PHE A 76 -18.60 -1.92 -0.13
C PHE A 76 -18.07 -3.35 -0.04
N LYS A 77 -18.80 -4.31 -0.62
CA LYS A 77 -18.37 -5.73 -0.66
C LYS A 77 -17.41 -6.02 -1.81
N SER A 78 -17.49 -5.22 -2.86
CA SER A 78 -16.56 -5.18 -3.98
C SER A 78 -16.51 -3.75 -4.52
N PRO A 79 -15.52 -3.39 -5.34
CA PRO A 79 -15.40 -2.04 -5.88
C PRO A 79 -16.72 -1.58 -6.52
N GLY A 80 -17.27 -0.46 -6.04
CA GLY A 80 -18.53 0.12 -6.52
C GLY A 80 -19.83 -0.60 -6.10
N VAL A 81 -19.76 -1.73 -5.38
CA VAL A 81 -20.96 -2.49 -4.96
C VAL A 81 -21.16 -2.36 -3.46
N LYS A 82 -22.19 -1.60 -3.07
CA LYS A 82 -22.57 -1.42 -1.66
C LYS A 82 -23.10 -2.72 -1.06
N ARG A 83 -22.84 -2.91 0.24
CA ARG A 83 -23.49 -3.95 1.03
C ARG A 83 -24.94 -3.60 1.33
N SER A 84 -25.76 -4.65 1.41
CA SER A 84 -27.08 -4.60 2.03
C SER A 84 -26.97 -4.48 3.55
N ASP A 85 -28.06 -4.13 4.22
CA ASP A 85 -28.07 -3.96 5.68
C ASP A 85 -27.73 -5.25 6.44
N SER A 86 -28.13 -6.42 5.92
CA SER A 86 -27.79 -7.72 6.52
C SER A 86 -26.31 -8.09 6.36
N GLU A 87 -25.62 -7.57 5.33
CA GLU A 87 -24.20 -7.87 5.08
C GLU A 87 -23.26 -6.93 5.87
N LYS A 88 -23.76 -5.80 6.39
CA LYS A 88 -22.93 -4.79 7.09
C LYS A 88 -22.27 -5.34 8.34
N GLU A 89 -22.96 -6.21 9.09
CA GLU A 89 -22.43 -6.75 10.34
C GLU A 89 -21.15 -7.56 10.13
N PHE A 90 -21.08 -8.34 9.04
CA PHE A 90 -19.88 -9.09 8.69
C PHE A 90 -18.67 -8.18 8.47
N ALA A 91 -18.87 -6.99 7.90
CA ALA A 91 -17.79 -6.04 7.65
C ALA A 91 -17.53 -5.09 8.83
N ASN A 92 -18.33 -5.16 9.89
CA ASN A 92 -18.25 -4.25 11.03
C ASN A 92 -17.31 -4.78 12.12
N PHE A 93 -16.00 -4.73 11.88
CA PHE A 93 -14.99 -5.17 12.83
C PHE A 93 -13.77 -4.26 12.80
N THR A 94 -13.03 -4.16 13.90
CA THR A 94 -11.76 -3.44 13.98
C THR A 94 -10.59 -4.40 13.79
N ILE A 95 -9.44 -3.90 13.34
CA ILE A 95 -8.24 -4.73 13.15
C ILE A 95 -7.37 -4.74 14.41
N TYR A 96 -7.07 -3.55 14.92
CA TYR A 96 -6.08 -3.32 15.97
C TYR A 96 -6.71 -2.80 17.26
N ASP A 97 -7.92 -2.24 17.20
CA ASP A 97 -8.61 -1.72 18.40
C ASP A 97 -9.02 -2.86 19.35
N ASP A 98 -9.23 -4.08 18.83
CA ASP A 98 -9.42 -5.30 19.62
C ASP A 98 -8.19 -6.20 19.54
N GLN A 99 -7.45 -6.25 20.63
CA GLN A 99 -6.21 -7.02 20.77
C GLN A 99 -6.45 -8.54 20.94
N SER A 100 -7.70 -8.99 21.01
CA SER A 100 -8.02 -10.42 21.12
C SER A 100 -8.26 -11.10 19.76
N THR A 101 -8.65 -10.32 18.73
CA THR A 101 -9.06 -10.90 17.44
C THR A 101 -7.88 -11.09 16.49
N PHE A 102 -7.28 -10.02 15.94
CA PHE A 102 -6.26 -10.12 14.88
C PHE A 102 -4.81 -9.83 15.36
N HIS A 103 -4.58 -9.92 16.67
CA HIS A 103 -3.27 -9.63 17.23
C HIS A 103 -2.21 -10.67 16.83
N CYS A 104 -0.94 -10.24 16.75
CA CYS A 104 0.17 -11.06 16.26
C CYS A 104 0.45 -12.34 17.06
N THR A 105 -0.07 -12.45 18.29
CA THR A 105 0.06 -13.65 19.14
C THR A 105 -1.17 -14.57 19.09
N ASN A 106 -2.23 -14.19 18.37
CA ASN A 106 -3.38 -15.05 18.19
C ASN A 106 -3.18 -15.95 16.96
N PHE A 107 -3.20 -17.26 17.16
CA PHE A 107 -3.04 -18.26 16.11
C PHE A 107 -4.32 -19.05 15.83
N GLN A 108 -5.42 -18.71 16.49
CA GLN A 108 -6.69 -19.40 16.33
C GLN A 108 -7.79 -18.40 15.96
N TYR A 109 -8.18 -18.43 14.70
CA TYR A 109 -9.30 -17.64 14.20
C TYR A 109 -10.55 -18.51 14.03
N SER A 110 -11.70 -17.94 14.39
CA SER A 110 -12.98 -18.49 13.94
C SER A 110 -13.05 -18.42 12.41
N ALA A 111 -13.87 -19.28 11.80
CA ALA A 111 -14.10 -19.23 10.36
C ALA A 111 -14.53 -17.83 9.89
N GLU A 112 -15.41 -17.18 10.66
CA GLU A 112 -15.87 -15.82 10.36
C GLU A 112 -14.73 -14.79 10.39
N ASN A 113 -13.87 -14.80 11.41
CA ASN A 113 -12.75 -13.84 11.49
C ASN A 113 -11.70 -14.09 10.41
N PHE A 114 -11.46 -15.35 10.07
CA PHE A 114 -10.61 -15.70 8.93
C PHE A 114 -11.17 -15.12 7.62
N ASP A 115 -12.45 -15.37 7.34
CA ASP A 115 -13.13 -14.89 6.13
C ASP A 115 -13.15 -13.36 6.08
N ARG A 116 -13.40 -12.69 7.21
CA ARG A 116 -13.36 -11.22 7.32
C ARG A 116 -12.01 -10.67 6.88
N LEU A 117 -10.91 -11.20 7.42
CA LEU A 117 -9.57 -10.72 7.10
C LEU A 117 -9.17 -11.05 5.65
N SER A 118 -9.55 -12.23 5.17
CA SER A 118 -9.29 -12.67 3.79
C SER A 118 -10.02 -11.78 2.78
N GLN A 119 -11.34 -11.58 2.96
CA GLN A 119 -12.15 -10.76 2.06
C GLN A 119 -11.77 -9.28 2.14
N LEU A 120 -11.42 -8.77 3.32
CA LEU A 120 -10.86 -7.43 3.44
C LEU A 120 -9.59 -7.30 2.60
N SER A 121 -8.63 -8.21 2.76
CA SER A 121 -7.36 -8.17 2.03
C SER A 121 -7.55 -8.22 0.51
N GLU A 122 -8.47 -9.05 0.03
CA GLU A 122 -8.88 -9.09 -1.38
C GLU A 122 -9.48 -7.76 -1.83
N PHE A 123 -10.43 -7.22 -1.06
CA PHE A 123 -11.07 -5.95 -1.37
C PHE A 123 -10.07 -4.80 -1.49
N LEU A 124 -9.10 -4.69 -0.58
CA LEU A 124 -8.07 -3.64 -0.61
C LEU A 124 -7.33 -3.60 -1.97
N VAL A 125 -7.02 -4.77 -2.52
CA VAL A 125 -6.34 -4.91 -3.81
C VAL A 125 -7.27 -4.61 -4.97
N LEU A 126 -8.48 -5.19 -4.96
CA LEU A 126 -9.46 -4.99 -6.03
C LEU A 126 -9.88 -3.52 -6.15
N ASN A 127 -10.07 -2.83 -5.02
CA ASN A 127 -10.47 -1.43 -4.99
C ASN A 127 -9.38 -0.49 -5.52
N SER A 128 -8.13 -0.94 -5.52
CA SER A 128 -6.98 -0.16 -5.99
C SER A 128 -6.48 -0.59 -7.38
N ILE A 129 -7.25 -1.39 -8.13
CA ILE A 129 -6.74 -2.04 -9.34
C ILE A 129 -6.36 -1.05 -10.45
N GLU A 130 -7.08 0.08 -10.55
CA GLU A 130 -6.76 1.12 -11.53
C GLU A 130 -5.47 1.86 -11.17
N ASP A 131 -5.23 2.15 -9.89
CA ASP A 131 -3.97 2.71 -9.40
C ASP A 131 -2.79 1.77 -9.65
N ILE A 132 -2.98 0.46 -9.44
CA ILE A 132 -1.97 -0.56 -9.75
C ILE A 132 -1.64 -0.55 -11.24
N LYS A 133 -2.66 -0.55 -12.11
CA LYS A 133 -2.47 -0.48 -13.57
C LYS A 133 -1.73 0.79 -13.99
N ALA A 134 -2.08 1.94 -13.40
CA ALA A 134 -1.42 3.21 -13.67
C ALA A 134 0.07 3.16 -13.25
N CYS A 135 0.38 2.65 -12.07
CA CYS A 135 1.75 2.50 -11.58
C CYS A 135 2.59 1.55 -12.46
N ILE A 136 2.00 0.43 -12.92
CA ILE A 136 2.66 -0.52 -13.82
C ILE A 136 2.94 0.15 -15.17
N SER A 137 1.94 0.83 -15.75
CA SER A 137 2.07 1.53 -17.02
C SER A 137 3.18 2.59 -16.95
N LYS A 138 3.20 3.38 -15.88
CA LYS A 138 4.27 4.36 -15.62
C LYS A 138 5.64 3.70 -15.49
N SER A 139 5.74 2.58 -14.78
CA SER A 139 6.98 1.82 -14.65
C SER A 139 7.50 1.29 -15.98
N ILE A 140 6.61 0.86 -16.88
CA ILE A 140 6.95 0.43 -18.25
C ILE A 140 7.50 1.61 -19.05
N ASN A 141 6.84 2.77 -19.01
CA ASN A 141 7.29 3.97 -19.72
C ASN A 141 8.68 4.41 -19.23
N ASN A 142 8.89 4.47 -17.90
CA ASN A 142 10.20 4.77 -17.31
C ASN A 142 11.27 3.81 -17.81
N LYS A 143 10.96 2.51 -17.96
CA LYS A 143 11.90 1.51 -18.50
C LYS A 143 12.23 1.76 -19.98
N GLN A 144 11.26 2.18 -20.78
CA GLN A 144 11.48 2.49 -22.20
C GLN A 144 12.36 3.73 -22.37
N GLU A 145 12.10 4.80 -21.61
CA GLU A 145 12.92 6.02 -21.61
C GLU A 145 14.37 5.75 -21.20
N ARG A 146 14.59 4.88 -20.20
CA ARG A 146 15.95 4.43 -19.82
C ARG A 146 16.68 3.73 -20.97
N LYS A 147 16.00 2.90 -21.76
CA LYS A 147 16.61 2.22 -22.92
C LYS A 147 16.98 3.22 -24.02
N LEU A 148 16.15 4.23 -24.26
CA LEU A 148 16.39 5.27 -25.25
C LEU A 148 17.58 6.16 -24.85
N THR A 149 17.58 6.68 -23.63
CA THR A 149 18.65 7.53 -23.09
C THR A 149 19.98 6.79 -22.93
N GLY A 150 19.96 5.51 -22.52
CA GLY A 150 21.15 4.67 -22.44
C GLY A 150 21.79 4.40 -23.82
N ARG A 151 20.98 4.21 -24.86
CA ARG A 151 21.45 4.06 -26.25
C ARG A 151 22.03 5.36 -26.81
N GLN A 152 21.48 6.53 -26.44
CA GLN A 152 22.03 7.82 -26.86
C GLN A 152 23.41 8.08 -26.24
N ARG A 153 23.61 7.76 -24.95
CA ARG A 153 24.91 7.93 -24.27
C ARG A 153 26.04 7.09 -24.87
N HIS A 154 25.75 5.88 -25.33
CA HIS A 154 26.75 5.05 -26.01
C HIS A 154 27.15 5.57 -27.40
N LYS A 155 26.33 6.40 -28.04
CA LYS A 155 26.64 6.99 -29.36
C LYS A 155 27.43 8.30 -29.26
N THR A 156 27.46 8.95 -28.10
CA THR A 156 28.09 10.27 -27.90
C THR A 156 29.31 10.24 -26.98
N ALA A 157 29.78 9.05 -26.57
CA ALA A 157 31.03 8.91 -25.83
C ALA A 157 32.23 9.21 -26.76
N PRO A 158 33.17 10.09 -26.37
CA PRO A 158 34.42 10.27 -27.11
C PRO A 158 35.23 8.98 -27.10
N LEU A 159 35.94 8.70 -28.21
CA LEU A 159 36.93 7.63 -28.34
C LEU A 159 38.08 7.81 -27.34
#